data_AF-A0A942YYM8-F1
#
_entry.id   AF-A0A942YYM8-F1
#
_cell.length_a   1.000
_cell.length_b   1.000
_cell.length_c   1.000
_cell.angle_alpha   90.00
_cell.angle_beta   90.00
_cell.angle_gamma   90.00
#
_symmetry.space_group_name_H-M   'P 1'
#
loop_
_entity.id
_entity.type
_entity.pdbx_description
1 polymer ?
#
loop_
_entity_poly.entity_id
_entity_poly.type
_entity_poly.pdbx_seq_one_letter_code
_entity_poly.pdbx_strand_id
1 'polypeptide(L)' 'MYEPITSPEHIDRWVYGILDGLNLNDIYLVGHSMGGWISLQFSLNSSRVKKLVLLAPIMSLFN' A
#
# COMPACT_ATOMS: atom_id res chain seq x y z
N MET A 1 18.05 -6.95 -4.97
CA MET A 1 18.41 -7.23 -3.56
C MET A 1 17.20 -6.81 -2.75
N TYR A 2 16.55 -7.70 -2.01
CA TYR A 2 15.41 -7.31 -1.18
C TYR A 2 15.95 -6.52 0.01
N GLU A 3 15.73 -5.20 0.01
CA GLU A 3 16.04 -4.36 1.15
C GLU A 3 15.03 -4.68 2.27
N PRO A 4 15.48 -4.82 3.53
CA PRO A 4 14.56 -4.96 4.66
C PRO A 4 13.56 -3.80 4.68
N ILE A 5 12.29 -4.09 4.96
CA ILE A 5 11.28 -3.04 5.13
C ILE A 5 11.51 -2.39 6.49
N THR A 6 12.16 -1.22 6.47
CA THR A 6 12.48 -0.45 7.69
C THR A 6 11.78 0.91 7.70
N SER A 7 11.17 1.32 6.59
CA SER A 7 10.42 2.57 6.48
C SER A 7 9.23 2.42 5.52
N PRO A 8 8.22 3.31 5.61
CA PRO A 8 7.08 3.33 4.68
C PRO A 8 7.50 3.44 3.21
N GLU A 9 8.56 4.20 2.90
CA GLU A 9 9.04 4.41 1.53
C GLU A 9 9.53 3.10 0.89
N HIS A 10 10.03 2.15 1.68
CA HIS A 10 10.42 0.83 1.16
C HIS A 10 9.20 0.05 0.67
N ILE A 11 8.06 0.19 1.34
CA ILE A 11 6.81 -0.45 0.90
C ILE A 11 6.33 0.21 -0.39
N ASP A 12 6.33 1.54 -0.46
CA ASP A 12 5.90 2.27 -1.65
C ASP A 12 6.74 1.89 -2.88
N ARG A 13 8.08 1.87 -2.75
CA ARG A 13 8.99 1.44 -3.82
C ARG A 13 8.67 0.02 -4.29
N TRP A 14 8.44 -0.89 -3.35
CA TRP A 14 8.13 -2.28 -3.69
C TRP A 14 6.80 -2.42 -4.42
N VAL A 15 5.74 -1.72 -3.96
CA VAL A 15 4.43 -1.73 -4.63
C VAL A 15 4.54 -1.14 -6.03
N TYR A 16 5.18 0.02 -6.19
CA TYR A 16 5.37 0.62 -7.52
C TYR A 16 6.14 -0.29 -8.47
N GLY A 17 7.19 -0.96 -7.99
CA GLY A 17 7.94 -1.92 -8.81
C GLY A 17 7.07 -3.07 -9.34
N ILE A 18 6.11 -3.55 -8.54
CA ILE A 18 5.14 -4.57 -8.99
C ILE A 18 4.19 -3.98 -10.03
N LEU A 19 3.64 -2.79 -9.76
CA LEU A 19 2.69 -2.15 -10.68
C LEU A 19 3.36 -1.84 -12.03
N ASP A 20 4.59 -1.36 -12.03
CA ASP A 20 5.37 -1.09 -13.23
C ASP A 20 5.68 -2.38 -13.99
N GLY A 21 6.11 -3.44 -13.29
CA GLY A 21 6.37 -4.75 -13.89
C GLY A 21 5.13 -5.39 -14.52
N LEU A 22 3.93 -5.06 -14.03
CA LEU A 22 2.64 -5.49 -14.57
C LEU A 22 2.01 -4.47 -15.53
N ASN A 23 2.66 -3.34 -15.77
CA ASN A 23 2.16 -2.22 -16.57
C ASN A 23 0.76 -1.71 -16.12
N LEU A 24 0.56 -1.61 -14.80
CA LEU A 24 -0.67 -1.14 -14.16
C LEU A 24 -0.53 0.32 -13.73
N ASN A 25 -1.32 1.20 -14.36
CA ASN A 25 -1.36 2.63 -14.06
C ASN A 25 -2.51 3.02 -13.12
N ASP A 26 -3.56 2.21 -13.07
CA ASP A 26 -4.75 2.43 -12.25
C ASP A 26 -5.15 1.13 -11.56
N ILE A 27 -5.36 1.17 -10.24
CA ILE A 27 -5.71 0.00 -9.45
C ILE A 27 -6.86 0.27 -8.48
N TYR A 28 -7.61 -0.79 -8.18
CA TYR A 28 -8.42 -0.89 -6.98
C TYR A 28 -7.64 -1.69 -5.95
N LEU A 29 -7.32 -1.07 -4.82
CA LEU A 29 -6.50 -1.65 -3.78
C LEU A 29 -7.38 -2.20 -2.66
N VAL A 30 -7.08 -3.41 -2.19
CA VAL A 30 -7.77 -4.04 -1.06
C VAL A 30 -6.74 -4.35 0.02
N GLY A 31 -6.96 -3.84 1.23
CA GLY A 31 -6.11 -4.10 2.39
C GLY A 31 -6.86 -4.83 3.48
N HIS A 32 -6.27 -5.89 4.04
CA HIS A 32 -6.82 -6.68 5.14
C HIS A 32 -5.91 -6.64 6.37
N SER A 33 -6.48 -6.52 7.58
CA SER A 33 -5.71 -6.52 8.83
C SER A 33 -4.58 -5.46 8.79
N MET A 34 -3.33 -5.83 9.10
CA MET A 34 -2.18 -4.92 9.02
C MET A 34 -1.96 -4.37 7.60
N GLY A 35 -2.27 -5.19 6.58
CA GLY A 35 -2.27 -4.77 5.19
C GLY A 35 -3.29 -3.65 4.91
N GLY A 36 -4.33 -3.50 5.73
CA GLY A 36 -5.25 -2.37 5.68
C GLY A 36 -4.59 -1.04 5.99
N TRP A 37 -3.81 -0.98 7.07
CA TRP A 37 -3.06 0.24 7.43
C TRP A 37 -2.00 0.57 6.38
N ILE A 38 -1.26 -0.43 5.92
CA ILE A 38 -0.24 -0.27 4.86
C ILE A 38 -0.89 0.26 3.57
N SER A 39 -2.00 -0.35 3.14
CA SER A 39 -2.72 0.06 1.92
C SER A 39 -3.27 1.47 2.02
N LEU A 40 -3.70 1.90 3.22
CA LEU A 40 -4.13 3.27 3.47
C LEU A 40 -2.98 4.26 3.30
N GLN A 41 -1.82 4.00 3.92
CA GLN A 41 -0.64 4.87 3.81
C GLN A 41 -0.19 5.02 2.34
N PHE A 42 -0.08 3.91 1.61
CA PHE A 42 0.24 3.94 0.18
C PHE A 42 -0.78 4.74 -0.64
N SER A 43 -2.08 4.56 -0.37
CA SER A 43 -3.14 5.24 -1.11
C SER A 43 -3.14 6.76 -0.92
N LEU A 44 -2.68 7.27 0.24
CA LEU A 44 -2.56 8.71 0.49
C LEU A 44 -1.49 9.37 -0.38
N ASN A 45 -0.46 8.61 -0.78
CA ASN A 45 0.69 9.10 -1.54
C ASN A 45 0.69 8.64 -3.01
N SER A 46 -0.28 7.83 -3.44
CA SER A 46 -0.32 7.27 -4.79
C SER A 46 -1.50 7.78 -5.61
N SER A 47 -1.18 8.38 -6.76
CA SER A 47 -2.18 8.74 -7.77
C SER A 47 -2.76 7.55 -8.54
N ARG A 48 -2.16 6.36 -8.39
CA ARG A 48 -2.57 5.14 -9.11
C ARG A 48 -3.73 4.42 -8.42
N VAL A 49 -4.05 4.73 -7.17
CA VAL A 49 -5.16 4.09 -6.45
C VAL A 49 -6.47 4.81 -6.77
N LYS A 50 -7.37 4.16 -7.51
CA LYS A 50 -8.70 4.69 -7.81
C LYS A 50 -9.70 4.48 -6.68
N LYS A 51 -9.54 3.40 -5.93
CA LYS A 51 -10.39 3.04 -4.79
C LYS A 51 -9.62 2.17 -3.82
N LEU A 52 -9.83 2.41 -2.53
CA LEU A 52 -9.35 1.57 -1.45
C LEU A 52 -10.52 0.86 -0.78
N VAL A 53 -10.41 -0.46 -0.59
CA VAL A 53 -11.33 -1.27 0.22
C VAL A 53 -10.56 -1.80 1.43
N LEU A 54 -11.09 -1.55 2.62
CA LEU A 54 -10.49 -1.98 3.88
C LEU A 54 -11.32 -3.11 4.50
N LEU A 55 -10.68 -4.25 4.73
CA LEU A 55 -11.29 -5.42 5.34
C LEU A 55 -10.68 -5.66 6.71
N ALA A 56 -11.45 -5.40 7.77
CA ALA A 56 -10.98 -5.52 9.16
C ALA A 56 -9.57 -4.92 9.36
N PRO A 57 -9.32 -3.66 8.93
CA PRO A 57 -7.98 -3.08 9.03
C PRO A 57 -7.58 -2.98 10.51
N ILE A 58 -6.31 -3.23 10.82
CA ILE A 58 -5.83 -2.78 12.13
C ILE A 58 -5.67 -1.26 12.04
N MET A 59 -6.22 -0.56 13.03
CA MET A 59 -5.83 0.79 13.34
C MET A 59 -5.44 0.74 14.80
N SER A 60 -4.14 0.78 15.10
CA SER A 60 -3.73 0.98 16.48
C SER A 60 -4.24 2.36 16.89
N LEU A 61 -5.20 2.40 17.84
CA LEU A 61 -5.55 3.61 18.55
C LEU A 61 -4.29 4.12 19.26
N PHE A 62 -3.60 5.08 18.66
CA PHE A 62 -2.69 5.95 19.37
C PHE A 62 -3.06 7.38 18.97
N ASN A 63 -3.65 8.09 19.94
CA ASN A 63 -3.61 9.55 20.03
C ASN A 63 -2.15 10.02 20.15
#